data_AF-A0A1Y2N3G7-F1
#
_entry.id   AF-A0A1Y2N3G7-F1
#
_cell.length_a   1.000
_cell.length_b   1.000
_cell.length_c   1.000
_cell.angle_alpha   90.00
_cell.angle_beta   90.00
_cell.angle_gamma   90.00
#
_symmetry.space_group_name_H-M   'P 1'
#
loop_
_entity.id
_entity.type
_entity.pdbx_description
1 polymer ?
#
loop_
_entity_poly.entity_id
_entity_poly.type
_entity_poly.pdbx_seq_one_letter_code
_entity_poly.pdbx_strand_id
1 'polypeptide(L)'
;MTATWFQGSAREFIAASRDGFEHGVNILHFLGGHTADVAGDRATTQTKMSISQRAVVEGIEVDVVCTGRFYDFCLRDDEGWRIARRQPIYEKDRLDPVDPSASLRLDRELLDRFPAGYRHLGYVQTRSGFTVADGLPGLTGEAVHRLYAEGAAWLSGSATPGDPRRTAVSA
;
A
#
# COMPACT_ATOMS: atom_id res chain seq x y z
N MET A 1 10.38 0.40 0.85
CA MET A 1 9.04 -0.07 1.27
C MET A 1 8.07 1.09 1.17
N THR A 2 6.91 0.86 0.57
CA THR A 2 5.83 1.85 0.50
C THR A 2 4.57 1.25 1.12
N ALA A 3 3.90 2.04 1.95
CA ALA A 3 2.52 1.86 2.39
C ALA A 3 1.79 3.21 2.23
N THR A 4 0.51 3.26 2.58
CA THR A 4 -0.27 4.50 2.58
C THR A 4 0.33 5.56 3.50
N TRP A 5 0.83 5.16 4.66
CA TRP A 5 1.36 6.05 5.71
C TRP A 5 2.89 6.04 5.84
N PHE A 6 3.60 5.34 4.94
CA PHE A 6 5.04 5.12 5.10
C PHE A 6 5.79 5.02 3.77
N GLN A 7 6.91 5.74 3.64
CA GLN A 7 7.85 5.63 2.53
C GLN A 7 9.28 5.64 3.07
N GLY A 8 9.98 4.51 2.99
CA GLY A 8 11.32 4.38 3.57
C GLY A 8 11.94 2.99 3.38
N SER A 9 13.01 2.74 4.12
CA SER A 9 13.71 1.44 4.11
C SER A 9 12.89 0.34 4.80
N ALA A 10 13.28 -0.92 4.56
CA ALA A 10 12.68 -2.06 5.27
C ALA A 10 12.92 -1.99 6.79
N ARG A 11 14.10 -1.49 7.21
CA ARG A 11 14.46 -1.35 8.63
C ARG A 11 13.55 -0.35 9.34
N GLU A 12 13.36 0.83 8.74
CA GLU A 12 12.47 1.86 9.26
C GLU A 12 11.01 1.38 9.26
N PHE A 13 10.58 0.66 8.21
CA PHE A 13 9.24 0.08 8.17
C PHE A 13 8.99 -0.92 9.30
N ILE A 14 9.97 -1.79 9.60
CA ILE A 14 9.88 -2.76 10.71
C ILE A 14 9.80 -2.02 12.04
N ALA A 15 10.64 -1.00 12.25
CA ALA A 15 10.63 -0.20 13.46
C ALA A 15 9.27 0.49 13.67
N ALA A 16 8.75 1.15 12.64
CA ALA A 16 7.45 1.82 12.69
C ALA A 16 6.27 0.83 12.87
N SER A 17 6.34 -0.35 12.24
CA SER A 17 5.30 -1.38 12.41
C SER A 17 5.28 -1.96 13.82
N ARG A 18 6.46 -2.16 14.44
CA ARG A 18 6.57 -2.59 15.84
C ARG A 18 6.00 -1.54 16.77
N ASP A 19 6.42 -0.29 16.61
CA ASP A 19 5.91 0.83 17.40
C ASP A 19 4.38 0.96 17.29
N GLY A 20 3.84 0.89 16.07
CA GLY A 20 2.40 0.90 15.85
C GLY A 20 1.69 -0.25 16.58
N PHE A 21 2.22 -1.47 16.51
CA PHE A 21 1.63 -2.64 17.19
C PHE A 21 1.59 -2.46 18.71
N GLU A 22 2.68 -1.97 19.32
CA GLU A 22 2.73 -1.69 20.77
C GLU A 22 1.72 -0.59 21.18
N HIS A 23 1.39 0.31 20.26
CA HIS A 23 0.34 1.34 20.45
C HIS A 23 -1.05 0.91 19.97
N GLY A 24 -1.26 -0.40 19.75
CA GLY A 24 -2.58 -0.98 19.48
C GLY A 24 -3.01 -0.98 18.01
N VAL A 25 -2.12 -0.64 17.07
CA VAL A 25 -2.40 -0.81 15.63
C VAL A 25 -2.56 -2.29 15.31
N ASN A 26 -3.72 -2.66 14.78
CA ASN A 26 -4.05 -4.03 14.40
C ASN A 26 -4.27 -4.10 12.88
N ILE A 27 -3.25 -4.60 12.16
CA ILE A 27 -3.27 -4.74 10.70
C ILE A 27 -2.83 -6.15 10.31
N LEU A 28 -3.65 -6.82 9.51
CA LEU A 28 -3.37 -8.13 8.94
C LEU A 28 -3.32 -8.05 7.42
N HIS A 29 -2.42 -8.83 6.82
CA HIS A 29 -2.32 -8.98 5.37
C HIS A 29 -2.66 -10.41 5.00
N PHE A 30 -3.62 -10.58 4.10
CA PHE A 30 -3.85 -11.86 3.42
C PHE A 30 -3.25 -11.78 2.02
N LEU A 31 -2.48 -12.79 1.64
CA LEU A 31 -1.83 -12.86 0.33
C LEU A 31 -2.54 -13.90 -0.53
N GLY A 32 -2.80 -13.54 -1.79
CA GLY A 32 -3.46 -14.38 -2.77
C GLY A 32 -2.54 -14.74 -3.94
N GLY A 33 -3.12 -14.83 -5.13
CA GLY A 33 -2.41 -15.20 -6.35
C GLY A 33 -1.15 -14.37 -6.60
N HIS A 34 -0.11 -15.04 -7.09
CA HIS A 34 1.22 -14.49 -7.30
C HIS A 34 1.68 -14.76 -8.73
N THR A 35 2.32 -13.78 -9.35
CA THR A 35 3.01 -13.91 -10.65
C THR A 35 4.35 -13.22 -10.57
N ALA A 36 5.33 -13.73 -11.32
CA ALA A 36 6.67 -13.17 -11.39
C ALA A 36 7.17 -13.20 -12.84
N ASP A 37 7.63 -12.05 -13.32
CA ASP A 37 8.40 -11.92 -14.56
C ASP A 37 9.88 -11.86 -14.17
N VAL A 38 10.69 -12.80 -14.66
CA VAL A 38 12.10 -12.95 -14.26
C VAL A 38 13.02 -12.73 -15.45
N ALA A 39 14.01 -11.86 -15.29
CA ALA A 39 15.06 -11.55 -16.26
C ALA A 39 16.43 -11.61 -15.57
N GLY A 40 17.13 -12.74 -15.73
CA GLY A 40 18.46 -12.94 -15.14
C GLY A 40 18.44 -12.90 -13.61
N ASP A 41 19.10 -11.89 -13.03
CA ASP A 41 19.17 -11.62 -11.59
C ASP A 41 18.07 -10.67 -11.11
N ARG A 42 17.10 -10.31 -11.96
CA ARG A 42 16.02 -9.37 -11.66
C ARG A 42 14.67 -10.00 -11.87
N ALA A 43 13.69 -9.52 -11.10
CA ALA A 43 12.30 -9.85 -11.33
C ALA A 43 11.37 -8.70 -10.96
N THR A 44 10.18 -8.69 -11.56
CA THR A 44 9.02 -7.97 -11.05
C THR A 44 7.97 -8.98 -10.64
N THR A 45 7.36 -8.80 -9.48
CA THR A 45 6.29 -9.69 -9.02
C THR A 45 5.00 -8.93 -8.74
N GLN A 46 3.88 -9.60 -8.96
CA GLN A 46 2.56 -9.11 -8.57
C GLN A 46 1.89 -10.12 -7.66
N THR A 47 1.63 -9.71 -6.42
CA THR A 47 0.95 -10.54 -5.41
C THR A 47 -0.35 -9.87 -5.02
N LYS A 48 -1.49 -10.50 -5.27
CA LYS A 48 -2.79 -10.02 -4.77
C LYS A 48 -2.77 -10.00 -3.25
N MET A 49 -3.33 -8.95 -2.65
CA MET A 49 -3.40 -8.83 -1.21
C MET A 49 -4.68 -8.16 -0.73
N SER A 50 -5.06 -8.43 0.51
CA SER A 50 -5.97 -7.59 1.27
C SER A 50 -5.31 -7.14 2.57
N ILE A 51 -5.42 -5.84 2.86
CA ILE A 51 -5.05 -5.23 4.13
C ILE A 51 -6.33 -5.11 4.95
N SER A 52 -6.39 -5.79 6.08
CA SER A 52 -7.46 -5.67 7.05
C SER A 52 -6.94 -4.89 8.25
N GLN A 53 -7.57 -3.78 8.59
CA GLN A 53 -7.21 -2.97 9.76
C GLN A 53 -8.42 -2.76 10.66
N ARG A 54 -8.27 -3.04 11.95
CA ARG A 54 -9.27 -2.70 12.97
C ARG A 54 -8.90 -1.38 13.64
N ALA A 55 -9.88 -0.50 13.83
CA ALA A 55 -9.69 0.78 14.50
C ALA A 55 -10.98 1.28 15.16
N VAL A 56 -10.87 2.29 16.02
CA VAL A 56 -12.02 3.08 16.49
C VAL A 56 -12.04 4.39 15.71
N VAL A 57 -13.15 4.65 15.01
CA VAL A 57 -13.35 5.82 14.17
C VAL A 57 -14.72 6.42 14.46
N GLU A 58 -14.77 7.72 14.70
CA GLU A 58 -15.98 8.41 15.20
C GLU A 58 -16.59 7.74 16.45
N GLY A 59 -15.74 7.18 17.32
CA GLY A 59 -16.15 6.45 18.52
C GLY A 59 -16.72 5.05 18.28
N ILE A 60 -16.71 4.55 17.03
CA ILE A 60 -17.25 3.24 16.65
C ILE A 60 -16.09 2.31 16.25
N GLU A 61 -16.10 1.07 16.75
CA GLU A 61 -15.16 0.04 16.28
C GLU A 61 -15.52 -0.40 14.86
N VAL A 62 -14.56 -0.33 13.96
CA VAL A 62 -14.71 -0.60 12.53
C VAL A 62 -13.59 -1.50 12.02
N ASP A 63 -13.90 -2.28 10.99
CA ASP A 63 -12.91 -2.98 10.18
C ASP A 63 -12.88 -2.34 8.78
N VAL A 64 -11.69 -1.96 8.32
CA VAL A 64 -11.44 -1.61 6.92
C VAL A 64 -10.75 -2.76 6.23
N VAL A 65 -11.22 -3.11 5.03
CA VAL A 65 -10.56 -4.07 4.14
C VAL A 65 -10.22 -3.36 2.84
N CYS A 66 -8.93 -3.24 2.56
CA CYS A 66 -8.42 -2.70 1.31
C CYS A 66 -7.79 -3.81 0.47
N THR A 67 -8.36 -4.06 -0.70
CA THR A 67 -7.86 -5.02 -1.68
C THR A 67 -6.97 -4.33 -2.69
N GLY A 68 -5.83 -4.97 -2.96
CA GLY A 68 -4.88 -4.48 -3.94
C GLY A 68 -3.92 -5.57 -4.40
N ARG A 69 -2.77 -5.11 -4.87
CA ARG A 69 -1.62 -5.99 -5.15
C ARG A 69 -0.33 -5.32 -4.77
N PHE A 70 0.62 -6.09 -4.28
CA PHE A 70 2.01 -5.66 -4.21
C PHE A 70 2.64 -5.81 -5.58
N TYR A 71 3.25 -4.73 -6.08
CA TYR A 71 4.15 -4.74 -7.22
C TYR A 71 5.58 -4.63 -6.68
N ASP A 72 6.31 -5.73 -6.70
CA ASP A 72 7.65 -5.81 -6.12
C ASP A 72 8.71 -5.85 -7.20
N PHE A 73 9.80 -5.13 -6.97
CA PHE A 73 11.04 -5.23 -7.72
C PHE A 73 11.98 -6.11 -6.91
N CYS A 74 12.45 -7.20 -7.49
CA CYS A 74 13.30 -8.16 -6.84
C CYS A 74 14.67 -8.21 -7.52
N LEU A 75 15.70 -8.42 -6.70
CA LEU A 75 17.08 -8.64 -7.12
C LEU A 75 17.59 -9.95 -6.49
N ARG A 76 18.35 -10.73 -7.25
CA ARG A 76 19.05 -11.91 -6.77
C ARG A 76 20.54 -11.62 -6.75
N ASP A 77 21.18 -11.96 -5.64
CA ASP A 77 22.63 -12.06 -5.54
C ASP A 77 23.01 -13.42 -4.93
N ASP A 78 24.25 -13.55 -4.47
CA ASP A 78 24.78 -14.80 -3.91
C ASP A 78 24.02 -15.28 -2.66
N GLU A 79 23.31 -14.39 -1.96
CA GLU A 79 22.47 -14.73 -0.80
C GLU A 79 21.02 -15.08 -1.21
N GLY A 80 20.68 -14.93 -2.49
CA GLY A 80 19.38 -15.26 -3.05
C GLY A 80 18.51 -14.03 -3.36
N TRP A 81 17.20 -14.27 -3.50
CA TRP A 81 16.25 -13.24 -3.90
C TRP A 81 15.88 -12.31 -2.73
N ARG A 82 15.88 -11.01 -3.00
CA ARG A 82 15.45 -9.95 -2.08
C ARG A 82 14.47 -9.01 -2.75
N ILE A 83 13.59 -8.39 -1.98
CA ILE A 83 12.75 -7.28 -2.45
C ILE A 83 13.60 -6.00 -2.40
N ALA A 84 13.93 -5.45 -3.56
CA ALA A 84 14.60 -4.16 -3.69
C ALA A 84 13.62 -3.00 -3.45
N ARG A 85 12.37 -3.15 -3.92
CA ARG A 85 11.28 -2.18 -3.68
C ARG A 85 9.95 -2.91 -3.68
N ARG A 86 9.08 -2.55 -2.74
CA ARG A 86 7.65 -2.90 -2.74
C ARG A 86 6.81 -1.66 -2.95
N GLN A 87 5.91 -1.71 -3.93
CA GLN A 87 4.91 -0.67 -4.19
C GLN A 87 3.51 -1.30 -4.23
N PRO A 88 2.63 -0.99 -3.26
CA PRO A 88 1.23 -1.37 -3.36
C PRO A 88 0.53 -0.62 -4.51
N ILE A 89 -0.38 -1.32 -5.17
CA ILE A 89 -1.41 -0.78 -6.05
C ILE A 89 -2.75 -1.03 -5.37
N TYR A 90 -3.47 0.04 -5.06
CA TYR A 90 -4.72 -0.01 -4.29
C TYR A 90 -5.92 -0.05 -5.23
N GLU A 91 -6.74 -1.11 -5.16
CA GLU A 91 -7.75 -1.39 -6.18
C GLU A 91 -9.16 -1.03 -5.73
N LYS A 92 -9.51 -1.38 -4.49
CA LYS A 92 -10.82 -1.14 -3.88
C LYS A 92 -10.72 -1.31 -2.38
N ASP A 93 -11.52 -0.57 -1.63
CA ASP A 93 -11.73 -0.85 -0.21
C ASP A 93 -13.20 -0.75 0.22
N ARG A 94 -13.43 -1.14 1.47
CA ARG A 94 -14.70 -0.98 2.19
C ARG A 94 -14.43 -0.81 3.68
N LEU A 95 -15.38 -0.18 4.38
CA LEU A 95 -15.36 0.03 5.82
C LEU A 95 -16.69 -0.42 6.40
N ASP A 96 -16.62 -1.23 7.44
CA ASP A 96 -17.79 -1.81 8.10
C ASP A 96 -17.67 -1.61 9.61
N PRO A 97 -18.73 -1.14 10.29
CA PRO A 97 -18.83 -1.25 11.75
C PRO A 97 -18.74 -2.72 12.18
N VAL A 98 -17.99 -2.99 13.25
CA VAL A 98 -17.93 -4.33 13.84
C VAL A 98 -19.26 -4.69 14.50
N ASP A 99 -19.89 -3.71 15.16
CA ASP A 99 -21.27 -3.83 15.62
C ASP A 99 -22.22 -3.57 14.44
N PRO A 100 -22.98 -4.58 13.97
CA PRO A 100 -23.87 -4.43 12.82
C PRO A 100 -25.07 -3.49 13.08
N SER A 101 -25.32 -3.10 14.33
CA SER A 101 -26.36 -2.13 14.69
C SER A 101 -25.87 -0.68 14.72
N ALA A 102 -24.56 -0.46 14.68
CA ALA A 102 -23.97 0.86 14.75
C ALA A 102 -24.17 1.65 13.44
N SER A 103 -24.45 2.94 13.56
CA SER A 103 -24.58 3.86 12.42
C SER A 103 -23.34 4.73 12.30
N LEU A 104 -22.43 4.38 11.40
CA LEU A 104 -21.22 5.15 11.12
C LEU A 104 -21.52 6.34 10.19
N ARG A 105 -21.14 7.55 10.62
CA ARG A 105 -21.24 8.77 9.82
C ARG A 105 -19.85 9.32 9.57
N LEU A 106 -19.39 9.25 8.32
CA LEU A 106 -18.07 9.70 7.93
C LEU A 106 -18.07 11.18 7.55
N ASP A 107 -16.98 11.87 7.87
CA ASP A 107 -16.69 13.21 7.36
C ASP A 107 -16.45 13.13 5.85
N ARG A 108 -17.38 13.72 5.09
CA ARG A 108 -17.38 13.60 3.64
C ARG A 108 -16.22 14.35 2.99
N GLU A 109 -15.84 15.50 3.53
CA GLU A 109 -14.76 16.32 2.98
C GLU A 109 -13.42 15.60 3.14
N LEU A 110 -13.17 15.01 4.31
CA LEU A 110 -11.98 14.19 4.52
C LEU A 110 -11.97 12.95 3.63
N LEU A 111 -13.11 12.25 3.54
CA LEU A 111 -13.24 11.03 2.76
C LEU A 111 -12.98 11.25 1.26
N ASP A 112 -13.48 12.35 0.70
CA ASP A 112 -13.37 12.66 -0.73
C ASP A 112 -11.95 13.07 -1.16
N ARG A 113 -11.02 13.31 -0.21
CA ARG A 113 -9.59 13.54 -0.50
C ARG A 113 -8.88 12.28 -1.01
N PHE A 114 -9.39 11.09 -0.69
CA PHE A 114 -8.71 9.84 -0.98
C PHE A 114 -9.24 9.14 -2.25
N PRO A 115 -8.34 8.64 -3.11
CA PRO A 115 -8.72 7.82 -4.27
C PRO A 115 -9.53 6.58 -3.89
N ALA A 116 -10.43 6.17 -4.79
CA ALA A 116 -11.40 5.09 -4.52
C ALA A 116 -10.76 3.74 -4.13
N GLY A 117 -9.51 3.48 -4.51
CA GLY A 117 -8.82 2.22 -4.20
C GLY A 117 -8.42 2.07 -2.73
N TYR A 118 -8.25 3.17 -2.00
CA TYR A 118 -7.84 3.19 -0.59
C TYR A 118 -8.56 4.30 0.20
N ARG A 119 -9.77 4.66 -0.23
CA ARG A 119 -10.51 5.80 0.30
C ARG A 119 -10.78 5.70 1.79
N HIS A 120 -11.33 4.57 2.19
CA HIS A 120 -11.68 4.30 3.57
C HIS A 120 -10.45 3.93 4.39
N LEU A 121 -9.47 3.23 3.82
CA LEU A 121 -8.20 2.96 4.50
C LEU A 121 -7.47 4.26 4.84
N GLY A 122 -7.41 5.19 3.88
CA GLY A 122 -6.84 6.52 4.08
C GLY A 122 -7.59 7.28 5.17
N TYR A 123 -8.93 7.27 5.13
CA TYR A 123 -9.76 7.88 6.18
C TYR A 123 -9.45 7.32 7.57
N VAL A 124 -9.47 6.00 7.73
CA VAL A 124 -9.18 5.32 9.01
C VAL A 124 -7.80 5.71 9.51
N GLN A 125 -6.79 5.66 8.65
CA GLN A 125 -5.41 5.97 9.04
C GLN A 125 -5.21 7.44 9.40
N THR A 126 -5.84 8.37 8.68
CA THR A 126 -5.84 9.78 9.07
C THR A 126 -6.53 10.01 10.41
N ARG A 127 -7.67 9.35 10.67
CA ARG A 127 -8.33 9.41 11.98
C ARG A 127 -7.52 8.74 13.09
N SER A 128 -6.66 7.77 12.75
CA SER A 128 -5.67 7.18 13.66
C SER A 128 -4.37 8.00 13.81
N GLY A 129 -4.30 9.21 13.23
CA GLY A 129 -3.17 10.13 13.40
C GLY A 129 -2.04 9.98 12.38
N PHE A 130 -2.19 9.14 11.36
CA PHE A 130 -1.19 8.98 10.30
C PHE A 130 -1.37 10.01 9.17
N THR A 131 -0.24 10.46 8.61
CA THR A 131 -0.23 11.20 7.35
C THR A 131 -0.24 10.22 6.18
N VAL A 132 -1.32 10.22 5.41
CA VAL A 132 -1.45 9.38 4.20
C VAL A 132 -0.78 10.07 3.03
N ALA A 133 0.05 9.34 2.29
CA ALA A 133 0.76 9.84 1.13
C ALA A 133 -0.16 10.03 -0.08
N ASP A 134 0.12 11.09 -0.83
CA ASP A 134 -0.55 11.41 -2.08
C ASP A 134 0.07 10.66 -3.26
N GLY A 135 -0.71 10.53 -4.35
CA GLY A 135 -0.21 10.00 -5.62
C GLY A 135 0.14 8.51 -5.62
N LEU A 136 -0.42 7.74 -4.69
CA LEU A 136 -0.20 6.29 -4.64
C LEU A 136 -0.91 5.60 -5.83
N PRO A 137 -0.32 4.53 -6.40
CA PRO A 137 -0.89 3.83 -7.55
C PRO A 137 -2.25 3.20 -7.25
N GLY A 138 -3.21 3.44 -8.15
CA GLY A 138 -4.50 2.75 -8.21
C GLY A 138 -4.61 1.82 -9.43
N LEU A 139 -5.83 1.42 -9.78
CA LEU A 139 -6.07 0.60 -10.99
C LEU A 139 -5.69 1.31 -12.30
N THR A 140 -5.81 2.63 -12.33
CA THR A 140 -5.61 3.47 -13.52
C THR A 140 -4.84 4.75 -13.15
N GLY A 141 -4.38 5.47 -14.16
CA GLY A 141 -3.73 6.78 -14.00
C GLY A 141 -2.21 6.74 -14.11
N GLU A 142 -1.59 7.92 -14.07
CA GLU A 142 -0.15 8.08 -14.31
C GLU A 142 0.71 7.28 -13.33
N ALA A 143 0.33 7.24 -12.05
CA ALA A 143 1.10 6.57 -11.00
C ALA A 143 1.30 5.07 -11.30
N VAL A 144 0.27 4.37 -11.78
CA VAL A 144 0.39 2.93 -12.11
C VAL A 144 1.07 2.71 -13.46
N HIS A 145 0.84 3.58 -14.45
CA HIS A 145 1.55 3.50 -15.74
C HIS A 145 3.05 3.69 -15.56
N ARG A 146 3.45 4.67 -14.74
CA ARG A 146 4.84 4.92 -14.39
C ARG A 146 5.44 3.74 -13.65
N LEU A 147 4.74 3.18 -12.65
CA LEU A 147 5.21 2.00 -11.92
C LEU A 147 5.51 0.82 -12.85
N TYR A 148 4.66 0.58 -13.85
CA TYR A 148 4.89 -0.46 -14.84
C TYR A 148 6.03 -0.14 -15.80
N ALA A 149 6.19 1.13 -16.21
CA ALA A 149 7.34 1.54 -17.00
C ALA A 149 8.66 1.34 -16.23
N GLU A 150 8.69 1.66 -14.94
CA GLU A 150 9.81 1.38 -14.05
C GLU A 150 10.08 -0.13 -13.96
N GLY A 151 9.03 -0.96 -13.87
CA GLY A 151 9.14 -2.41 -13.89
C GLY A 151 9.76 -2.97 -15.17
N ALA A 152 9.30 -2.49 -16.33
CA ALA A 152 9.87 -2.87 -17.62
C ALA A 152 11.34 -2.44 -17.74
N ALA A 153 11.68 -1.24 -17.27
CA ALA A 153 13.06 -0.76 -17.24
C ALA A 153 13.93 -1.59 -16.28
N TRP A 154 13.38 -2.01 -15.14
CA TRP A 154 14.07 -2.89 -14.18
C TRP A 154 14.42 -4.23 -14.80
N LEU A 155 13.45 -4.90 -15.45
CA LEU A 155 13.70 -6.14 -16.18
C LEU A 155 14.70 -5.98 -17.33
N SER A 156 14.81 -4.76 -17.88
CA SER A 156 15.76 -4.41 -18.94
C SER A 156 17.13 -3.95 -18.40
N GLY A 157 17.39 -4.11 -17.10
CA GLY A 157 18.71 -3.83 -16.50
C GLY A 157 18.88 -2.41 -15.93
N SER A 158 17.81 -1.66 -15.66
CA SER A 158 17.89 -0.37 -14.97
C SER A 158 18.68 -0.48 -13.65
N ALA A 159 19.55 0.50 -13.38
CA ALA A 159 20.35 0.54 -12.15
C ALA A 159 19.49 0.67 -10.88
N THR A 160 18.30 1.27 -10.98
CA THR A 160 17.40 1.49 -9.84
C THR A 160 16.00 0.89 -10.10
N PRO A 161 15.27 0.48 -9.05
CA PRO A 161 13.89 -0.01 -9.16
C PRO A 161 12.86 1.14 -9.23
N GLY A 162 13.22 2.27 -9.83
CA GLY A 162 12.39 3.49 -9.85
C GLY A 162 12.39 4.29 -8.54
N ASP A 163 11.54 5.31 -8.44
CA ASP A 163 11.46 6.20 -7.27
C ASP A 163 10.12 6.09 -6.53
N PRO A 164 10.10 5.59 -5.28
CA PRO A 164 8.88 5.49 -4.47
C PRO A 164 8.31 6.83 -3.99
N ARG A 165 9.06 7.94 -4.08
CA ARG A 165 8.67 9.27 -3.58
C ARG A 165 8.28 10.25 -4.67
N ARG A 166 8.45 9.88 -5.94
CA ARG A 166 8.10 10.77 -7.05
C ARG A 166 6.58 10.81 -7.20
N THR A 167 5.97 11.91 -6.80
CA THR A 167 4.55 12.17 -7.03
C THR A 167 4.29 12.38 -8.52
N ALA A 168 3.06 12.10 -8.98
CA ALA A 168 2.61 12.59 -10.28
C ALA A 168 2.70 14.12 -10.25
N VAL A 169 3.44 14.71 -11.18
CA VAL A 169 3.46 16.17 -11.33
C VAL A 169 2.06 16.55 -11.79
N SER A 170 1.38 17.46 -11.08
CA SER A 170 0.10 17.98 -11.56
C SER A 170 0.31 18.49 -12.98
N ALA A 171 -0.44 17.94 -13.93
CA ALA A 171 -0.70 18.62 -15.19
C ALA A 171 -1.49 19.91 -14.92
#